data_AF-K9XRM8-F1
#
_entry.id   AF-K9XRM8-F1
#
_cell.length_a   1.000
_cell.length_b   1.000
_cell.length_c   1.000
_cell.angle_alpha   90.00
_cell.angle_beta   90.00
_cell.angle_gamma   90.00
#
_symmetry.space_group_name_H-M   'P 1'
#
loop_
_entity.id
_entity.type
_entity.pdbx_description
1 polymer ?
#
loop_
_entity_poly.entity_id
_entity_poly.type
_entity_poly.pdbx_seq_one_letter_code
_entity_poly.pdbx_strand_id
1 'polypeptide(L)'
;MGIVISTVNMKGGVGKTTLTVNLATCLAKNHGKRVLVLDLDSQISATLSLISPHDFAKMRKKRRTLSYLIDQVISPNPWSKLEIQDLIYANICNIEGLELLPGDIELYDEYLVSEMLHKKALEEDEQEFEKIWDNFERILIKQIVDQVIDDYDFIIMDCAPGYNLLTRSGIAASNYYLLPARPEPLSLVGIQLLERRIAKLKESHQNIEPLNINLLGIVFVLSAGGLMGRYYKQVMKRVRDDYYPSQLFTNSIPMDVNVAKAVDLFTPAVIAMPNSVGSKAFVKLTEELIEKVKVGNTELMAVH
;
A
#
# COMPACT_ATOMS: atom_id res chain seq x y z
N MET A 1 15.18 -6.38 -8.79
CA MET A 1 13.79 -6.48 -8.33
C MET A 1 13.54 -5.58 -7.14
N GLY A 2 12.62 -4.62 -7.32
CA GLY A 2 12.16 -3.70 -6.30
C GLY A 2 11.32 -4.37 -5.21
N ILE A 3 11.24 -3.71 -4.06
CA ILE A 3 10.55 -4.22 -2.88
C ILE A 3 9.13 -3.67 -2.85
N VAL A 4 8.15 -4.55 -2.91
CA VAL A 4 6.73 -4.22 -2.95
C VAL A 4 6.14 -4.25 -1.54
N ILE A 5 5.59 -3.11 -1.11
CA ILE A 5 5.04 -2.91 0.24
C ILE A 5 3.61 -2.39 0.14
N SER A 6 2.66 -3.11 0.73
CA SER A 6 1.28 -2.62 0.88
C SER A 6 1.05 -1.98 2.24
N THR A 7 0.50 -0.77 2.26
CA THR A 7 0.01 -0.14 3.48
C THR A 7 -1.44 -0.53 3.72
N VAL A 8 -1.71 -1.30 4.78
CA VAL A 8 -3.00 -1.99 4.97
C VAL A 8 -3.58 -1.79 6.37
N ASN A 9 -4.90 -1.61 6.43
CA ASN A 9 -5.68 -1.70 7.66
C ASN A 9 -7.17 -1.83 7.32
N MET A 10 -7.91 -2.65 8.07
CA MET A 10 -9.36 -2.77 7.95
C MET A 10 -10.11 -1.49 8.37
N LYS A 11 -9.49 -0.62 9.18
CA LYS A 11 -10.11 0.61 9.65
C LYS A 11 -9.77 1.81 8.75
N GLY A 12 -10.78 2.65 8.50
CA GLY A 12 -10.60 3.97 7.87
C GLY A 12 -9.94 5.00 8.82
N GLY A 13 -9.27 6.01 8.27
CA GLY A 13 -8.74 7.12 9.05
C GLY A 13 -7.53 6.81 9.96
N VAL A 14 -6.89 5.65 9.81
CA VAL A 14 -5.66 5.29 10.56
C VAL A 14 -4.38 5.82 9.91
N GLY A 15 -4.46 6.69 8.91
CA GLY A 15 -3.28 7.32 8.29
C GLY A 15 -2.53 6.46 7.28
N LYS A 16 -3.19 5.49 6.61
CA LYS A 16 -2.59 4.67 5.52
C LYS A 16 -1.96 5.53 4.43
N THR A 17 -2.78 6.33 3.77
CA THR A 17 -2.35 7.26 2.73
C THR A 17 -1.25 8.19 3.20
N THR A 18 -1.44 8.81 4.36
CA THR A 18 -0.47 9.74 4.94
C THR A 18 0.88 9.07 5.16
N LEU A 19 0.88 7.82 5.66
CA LEU A 19 2.08 7.05 5.85
C LEU A 19 2.73 6.70 4.50
N THR A 20 1.95 6.16 3.55
CA THR A 20 2.39 5.80 2.20
C THR A 20 3.12 6.94 1.52
N VAL A 21 2.48 8.10 1.37
CA VAL A 21 3.04 9.21 0.57
C VAL A 21 4.25 9.85 1.24
N ASN A 22 4.28 9.96 2.58
CA ASN A 22 5.42 10.57 3.27
C ASN A 22 6.63 9.63 3.34
N LEU A 23 6.42 8.32 3.53
CA LEU A 23 7.51 7.34 3.46
C LEU A 23 8.11 7.28 2.05
N ALA A 24 7.27 7.20 1.02
CA ALA A 24 7.72 7.23 -0.38
C ALA A 24 8.55 8.48 -0.67
N THR A 25 8.07 9.63 -0.21
CA THR A 25 8.76 10.91 -0.40
C THR A 25 10.11 10.94 0.32
N CYS A 26 10.20 10.46 1.56
CA CYS A 26 11.46 10.37 2.29
C CYS A 26 12.44 9.39 1.63
N LEU A 27 11.97 8.24 1.16
CA LEU A 27 12.80 7.26 0.45
C LEU A 27 13.45 7.89 -0.79
N ALA A 28 12.69 8.61 -1.59
CA ALA A 28 13.22 9.30 -2.77
C ALA A 28 14.11 10.50 -2.38
N LYS A 29 13.57 11.45 -1.61
CA LYS A 29 14.25 12.72 -1.30
C LYS A 29 15.48 12.57 -0.41
N ASN A 30 15.39 11.75 0.64
CA ASN A 30 16.44 11.64 1.66
C ASN A 30 17.42 10.49 1.38
N HIS A 31 17.00 9.47 0.62
CA HIS A 31 17.81 8.28 0.37
C HIS A 31 18.07 8.00 -1.11
N GLY A 32 17.62 8.86 -2.03
CA GLY A 32 17.87 8.75 -3.47
C GLY A 32 17.28 7.49 -4.10
N LYS A 33 16.20 6.94 -3.51
CA LYS A 33 15.56 5.72 -4.00
C LYS A 33 14.60 6.02 -5.15
N ARG A 34 14.53 5.10 -6.11
CA ARG A 34 13.46 5.08 -7.12
C ARG A 34 12.23 4.44 -6.48
N VAL A 35 11.17 5.20 -6.32
CA VAL A 35 9.95 4.84 -5.60
C VAL A 35 8.73 5.09 -6.47
N LEU A 36 7.94 4.04 -6.67
CA LEU A 36 6.62 4.14 -7.29
C LEU A 36 5.54 4.02 -6.21
N VAL A 37 4.63 4.99 -6.16
CA VAL A 37 3.41 4.91 -5.36
C VAL A 37 2.26 4.43 -6.24
N LEU A 38 1.52 3.42 -5.78
CA LEU A 38 0.29 2.92 -6.41
C LEU A 38 -0.89 3.22 -5.51
N ASP A 39 -1.92 3.89 -6.04
CA ASP A 39 -3.14 4.18 -5.29
C ASP A 39 -4.23 3.16 -5.64
N LEU A 40 -4.45 2.19 -4.74
CA LEU A 40 -5.44 1.11 -4.89
C LEU A 40 -6.77 1.47 -4.20
N ASP A 41 -6.94 2.71 -3.73
CA ASP A 41 -8.17 3.18 -3.10
C ASP A 41 -8.98 4.03 -4.09
N SER A 42 -10.26 3.69 -4.28
CA SER A 42 -11.16 4.48 -5.12
C SER A 42 -11.45 5.88 -4.56
N GLN A 43 -11.08 6.14 -3.30
CA GLN A 43 -11.06 7.48 -2.73
C GLN A 43 -9.89 8.34 -3.22
N ILE A 44 -8.96 7.78 -4.01
CA ILE A 44 -7.83 8.46 -4.67
C ILE A 44 -6.99 9.35 -3.74
N SER A 45 -6.91 8.97 -2.46
CA SER A 45 -6.35 9.82 -1.42
C SER A 45 -4.83 9.96 -1.57
N ALA A 46 -4.11 8.91 -1.99
CA ALA A 46 -2.67 9.00 -2.23
C ALA A 46 -2.39 9.85 -3.47
N THR A 47 -3.18 9.66 -4.52
CA THR A 47 -3.14 10.44 -5.76
C THR A 47 -3.27 11.93 -5.45
N LEU A 48 -4.31 12.32 -4.73
CA LEU A 48 -4.54 13.74 -4.38
C LEU A 48 -3.53 14.26 -3.34
N SER A 49 -2.87 13.39 -2.57
CA SER A 49 -1.80 13.82 -1.66
C SER A 49 -0.47 14.09 -2.37
N LEU A 50 -0.34 13.70 -3.63
CA LEU A 50 0.89 13.79 -4.43
C LEU A 50 0.75 14.71 -5.64
N ILE A 51 -0.44 14.80 -6.25
CA ILE A 51 -0.70 15.67 -7.40
C ILE A 51 -1.98 16.47 -7.22
N SER A 52 -2.06 17.62 -7.89
CA SER A 52 -3.23 18.49 -7.80
C SER A 52 -4.48 17.84 -8.43
N PRO A 53 -5.70 18.19 -7.99
CA PRO A 53 -6.93 17.72 -8.61
C PRO A 53 -7.01 18.03 -10.11
N HIS A 54 -6.41 19.14 -10.53
CA HIS A 54 -6.34 19.54 -11.93
C HIS A 54 -5.44 18.61 -12.76
N ASP A 55 -4.28 18.22 -12.22
CA ASP A 55 -3.39 17.29 -12.92
C ASP A 55 -3.95 15.87 -12.94
N PHE A 56 -4.59 15.44 -11.84
CA PHE A 56 -5.36 14.21 -11.82
C PHE A 56 -6.46 14.21 -12.89
N ALA A 57 -7.25 15.28 -12.99
CA ALA A 57 -8.31 15.39 -14.00
C ALA A 57 -7.76 15.30 -15.44
N LYS A 58 -6.57 15.87 -15.71
CA LYS A 58 -5.89 15.73 -17.01
C LYS A 58 -5.47 14.29 -17.29
N MET A 59 -4.94 13.58 -16.29
CA MET A 59 -4.53 12.19 -16.42
C MET A 59 -5.75 11.30 -16.68
N ARG A 60 -6.80 11.44 -15.86
CA ARG A 60 -8.05 10.69 -16.02
C ARG A 60 -8.71 10.93 -17.38
N LYS A 61 -8.77 12.18 -17.87
CA LYS A 61 -9.30 12.50 -19.21
C LYS A 61 -8.54 11.78 -20.33
N LYS A 62 -7.25 11.50 -20.14
CA LYS A 62 -6.39 10.78 -21.10
C LYS A 62 -6.39 9.27 -20.86
N ARG A 63 -7.21 8.75 -19.95
CA ARG A 63 -7.21 7.34 -19.49
C ARG A 63 -5.83 6.89 -18.98
N ARG A 64 -5.13 7.79 -18.29
CA ARG A 64 -3.79 7.53 -17.73
C ARG A 64 -3.85 7.30 -16.22
N THR A 65 -4.64 6.33 -15.80
CA THR A 65 -4.88 5.96 -14.40
C THR A 65 -4.84 4.45 -14.27
N LEU A 66 -4.72 3.94 -13.04
CA LEU A 66 -4.64 2.51 -12.73
C LEU A 66 -5.82 1.72 -13.29
N SER A 67 -7.02 2.32 -13.37
CA SER A 67 -8.20 1.67 -13.96
C SER A 67 -7.97 1.20 -15.38
N TYR A 68 -7.17 1.91 -16.18
CA TYR A 68 -6.83 1.46 -17.54
C TYR A 68 -6.06 0.15 -17.54
N LEU A 69 -5.12 -0.04 -16.61
CA LEU A 69 -4.33 -1.27 -16.52
C LEU A 69 -5.17 -2.41 -15.95
N ILE A 70 -6.03 -2.12 -14.98
CA ILE A 70 -7.00 -3.12 -14.46
C ILE A 70 -7.95 -3.56 -15.58
N ASP A 71 -8.47 -2.63 -16.38
CA ASP A 71 -9.28 -2.94 -17.57
C ASP A 71 -8.53 -3.85 -18.54
N GLN A 72 -7.23 -3.63 -18.77
CA GLN A 72 -6.41 -4.50 -19.64
C GLN A 72 -6.23 -5.91 -19.07
N VAL A 73 -6.19 -6.06 -17.74
CA VAL A 73 -6.12 -7.38 -17.12
C VAL A 73 -7.46 -8.11 -17.18
N ILE A 74 -8.58 -7.39 -16.99
CA ILE A 74 -9.94 -7.95 -17.01
C ILE A 74 -10.43 -8.24 -18.43
N SER A 75 -10.19 -7.31 -19.35
CA SER A 75 -10.63 -7.38 -20.74
C SER A 75 -9.48 -6.96 -21.66
N PRO A 76 -8.53 -7.88 -21.92
CA PRO A 76 -7.37 -7.58 -22.73
C PRO A 76 -7.77 -7.05 -24.11
N ASN A 77 -7.26 -5.87 -24.47
CA ASN A 77 -7.48 -5.29 -25.78
C ASN A 77 -6.15 -5.31 -26.56
N PRO A 78 -6.02 -6.16 -27.61
CA PRO A 78 -4.82 -6.23 -28.43
C PRO A 78 -4.44 -4.90 -29.11
N TRP A 79 -5.39 -3.97 -29.21
CA TRP A 79 -5.22 -2.63 -29.78
C TRP A 79 -4.95 -1.56 -28.73
N SER A 80 -4.67 -1.96 -27.49
CA SER A 80 -4.13 -1.11 -26.43
C SER A 80 -2.91 -0.34 -26.95
N LYS A 81 -2.83 0.94 -26.59
CA LYS A 81 -1.77 1.85 -27.07
C LYS A 81 -0.92 2.43 -25.94
N LEU A 82 -1.35 2.23 -24.70
CA LEU A 82 -0.66 2.80 -23.55
C LEU A 82 -0.03 1.66 -22.77
N GLU A 83 1.24 1.83 -22.43
CA GLU A 83 1.96 0.97 -21.51
C GLU A 83 1.96 1.60 -20.11
N ILE A 84 2.31 0.84 -19.08
CA ILE A 84 2.35 1.35 -17.71
C ILE A 84 3.24 2.61 -17.56
N GLN A 85 4.32 2.71 -18.35
CA GLN A 85 5.20 3.88 -18.38
C GLN A 85 4.48 5.15 -18.85
N ASP A 86 3.46 5.06 -19.71
CA ASP A 86 2.66 6.22 -20.16
C ASP A 86 1.73 6.76 -19.07
N LEU A 87 1.45 5.93 -18.07
CA LEU A 87 0.52 6.19 -16.97
C LEU A 87 1.23 6.72 -15.72
N ILE A 88 2.54 6.50 -15.62
CA ILE A 88 3.35 6.95 -14.49
C ILE A 88 3.53 8.47 -14.54
N TYR A 89 3.14 9.13 -13.44
CA TYR A 89 3.40 10.53 -13.20
C TYR A 89 4.74 10.67 -12.48
N ALA A 90 5.76 11.11 -13.22
CA ALA A 90 7.13 11.21 -12.72
C ALA A 90 7.44 12.54 -12.01
N ASN A 91 8.52 12.53 -11.22
CA ASN A 91 9.14 13.71 -10.59
C ASN A 91 8.17 14.54 -9.72
N ILE A 92 7.38 13.86 -8.91
CA ILE A 92 6.41 14.49 -8.02
C ILE A 92 7.12 15.47 -7.08
N CYS A 93 6.56 16.67 -6.90
CA CYS A 93 7.16 17.75 -6.12
C CYS A 93 8.60 18.11 -6.55
N ASN A 94 8.96 17.88 -7.82
CA ASN A 94 10.33 18.04 -8.36
C ASN A 94 11.37 17.13 -7.66
N ILE A 95 10.95 15.94 -7.21
CA ILE A 95 11.82 14.97 -6.56
C ILE A 95 12.12 13.86 -7.56
N GLU A 96 13.39 13.76 -7.96
CA GLU A 96 13.85 12.67 -8.80
C GLU A 96 13.62 11.32 -8.11
N GLY A 97 13.10 10.36 -8.86
CA GLY A 97 12.79 9.03 -8.35
C GLY A 97 11.52 8.93 -7.53
N LEU A 98 10.73 10.00 -7.32
CA LEU A 98 9.40 9.89 -6.72
C LEU A 98 8.32 9.93 -7.81
N GLU A 99 7.65 8.80 -8.00
CA GLU A 99 6.67 8.62 -9.08
C GLU A 99 5.36 8.01 -8.57
N LEU A 100 4.30 8.18 -9.34
CA LEU A 100 2.94 7.76 -8.98
C LEU A 100 2.28 7.09 -10.18
N LEU A 101 1.69 5.92 -9.95
CA LEU A 101 0.64 5.38 -10.79
C LEU A 101 -0.71 5.84 -10.21
N PRO A 102 -1.38 6.84 -10.83
CA PRO A 102 -2.55 7.46 -10.23
C PRO A 102 -3.70 6.46 -10.10
N GLY A 103 -4.40 6.49 -8.97
CA GLY A 103 -5.63 5.74 -8.77
C GLY A 103 -6.76 6.29 -9.63
N ASP A 104 -7.95 5.72 -9.49
CA ASP A 104 -9.15 6.21 -10.15
C ASP A 104 -10.35 6.12 -9.19
N ILE A 105 -11.36 6.95 -9.42
CA ILE A 105 -12.63 6.89 -8.67
C ILE A 105 -13.39 5.60 -9.06
N GLU A 106 -13.18 5.13 -10.30
CA GLU A 106 -13.74 3.90 -10.84
C GLU A 106 -12.57 2.97 -11.22
N LEU A 107 -12.14 2.13 -10.28
CA LEU A 107 -10.97 1.26 -10.49
C LEU A 107 -11.29 0.01 -11.32
N TYR A 108 -12.46 -0.59 -11.12
CA TYR A 108 -12.92 -1.78 -11.83
C TYR A 108 -14.43 -1.91 -11.74
N ASP A 109 -15.00 -2.68 -12.66
CA ASP A 109 -16.41 -3.07 -12.65
C ASP A 109 -16.55 -4.51 -12.11
N GLU A 110 -17.23 -4.67 -10.98
CA GLU A 110 -17.45 -5.97 -10.32
C GLU A 110 -18.23 -6.97 -11.19
N TYR A 111 -19.16 -6.48 -12.02
CA TYR A 111 -19.91 -7.32 -12.94
C TYR A 111 -19.01 -7.83 -14.05
N LEU A 112 -18.16 -6.99 -14.64
CA LEU A 112 -17.22 -7.41 -15.67
C LEU A 112 -16.18 -8.41 -15.14
N VAL A 113 -15.67 -8.19 -13.91
CA VAL A 113 -14.80 -9.16 -13.25
C VAL A 113 -15.51 -10.51 -13.10
N SER A 114 -16.73 -10.50 -12.58
CA SER A 114 -17.51 -11.73 -12.35
C SER A 114 -17.82 -12.45 -13.67
N GLU A 115 -18.19 -11.71 -14.71
CA GLU A 115 -18.47 -12.26 -16.04
C GLU A 115 -17.21 -12.89 -16.66
N MET A 116 -16.07 -12.20 -16.58
CA MET A 116 -14.79 -12.69 -17.08
C MET A 116 -14.38 -13.98 -16.35
N LEU A 117 -14.45 -14.01 -15.01
CA LEU A 117 -14.09 -15.20 -14.23
C LEU A 117 -15.02 -16.38 -14.52
N HIS A 118 -16.31 -16.12 -14.73
CA HIS A 118 -17.26 -17.17 -15.09
C HIS A 118 -16.96 -17.77 -16.46
N LYS A 119 -16.67 -16.93 -17.47
CA LYS A 119 -16.25 -17.39 -18.80
C LYS A 119 -14.97 -18.22 -18.72
N LYS A 120 -13.97 -17.75 -17.96
CA LYS A 120 -12.71 -18.46 -17.74
C LYS A 120 -12.90 -19.83 -17.08
N ALA A 121 -13.78 -19.93 -16.08
CA ALA A 121 -14.10 -21.20 -15.42
C ALA A 121 -14.68 -22.23 -16.42
N LEU A 122 -15.55 -21.79 -17.34
CA LEU A 122 -16.11 -22.64 -18.39
C LEU A 122 -15.06 -23.06 -19.43
N GLU A 123 -14.14 -22.16 -19.79
CA GLU A 123 -13.06 -22.44 -20.74
C GLU A 123 -12.02 -23.42 -20.19
N GLU A 124 -11.72 -23.33 -18.89
CA GLU A 124 -10.75 -24.20 -18.20
C GLU A 124 -11.37 -25.51 -17.67
N ASP A 125 -12.68 -25.73 -17.86
CA ASP A 125 -13.46 -26.83 -17.26
C ASP A 125 -13.25 -26.93 -15.72
N GLU A 126 -13.04 -25.78 -15.07
CA GLU A 126 -12.79 -25.70 -13.64
C GLU A 126 -14.12 -25.58 -12.89
N GLN A 127 -14.46 -26.63 -12.16
CA GLN A 127 -15.70 -26.72 -11.40
C GLN A 127 -15.64 -25.96 -10.08
N GLU A 128 -14.42 -25.68 -9.58
CA GLU A 128 -14.20 -24.93 -8.35
C GLU A 128 -13.93 -23.45 -8.67
N PHE A 129 -15.00 -22.65 -8.79
CA PHE A 129 -14.91 -21.20 -9.06
C PHE A 129 -13.99 -20.45 -8.08
N GLU A 130 -13.87 -20.93 -6.83
CA GLU A 130 -12.96 -20.39 -5.82
C GLU A 130 -11.49 -20.40 -6.30
N LYS A 131 -11.04 -21.44 -7.01
CA LYS A 131 -9.67 -21.50 -7.56
C LYS A 131 -9.44 -20.46 -8.65
N ILE A 132 -10.42 -20.25 -9.52
CA ILE A 132 -10.37 -19.21 -10.57
C ILE A 132 -10.30 -17.82 -9.94
N TRP A 133 -11.12 -17.57 -8.92
CA TRP A 133 -11.10 -16.33 -8.17
C TRP A 133 -9.75 -16.09 -7.48
N ASP A 134 -9.25 -17.09 -6.75
CA ASP A 134 -8.00 -17.01 -6.01
C ASP A 134 -6.81 -16.79 -6.94
N ASN A 135 -6.77 -17.46 -8.09
CA ASN A 135 -5.75 -17.22 -9.10
C ASN A 135 -5.83 -15.79 -9.65
N PHE A 136 -7.04 -15.30 -9.97
CA PHE A 136 -7.21 -13.93 -10.47
C PHE A 136 -6.78 -12.87 -9.45
N GLU A 137 -7.20 -13.04 -8.19
CA GLU A 137 -6.81 -12.18 -7.10
C GLU A 137 -5.29 -12.11 -6.94
N ARG A 138 -4.61 -13.25 -7.03
CA ARG A 138 -3.14 -13.30 -6.98
C ARG A 138 -2.50 -12.51 -8.12
N ILE A 139 -2.98 -12.68 -9.36
CA ILE A 139 -2.29 -12.15 -10.54
C ILE A 139 -2.64 -10.70 -10.86
N LEU A 140 -3.80 -10.19 -10.46
CA LEU A 140 -4.32 -8.90 -10.93
C LEU A 140 -3.33 -7.74 -10.74
N ILE A 141 -2.97 -7.42 -9.50
CA ILE A 141 -1.98 -6.35 -9.22
C ILE A 141 -0.56 -6.81 -9.53
N LYS A 142 -0.26 -8.10 -9.36
CA LYS A 142 1.06 -8.65 -9.64
C LYS A 142 1.47 -8.46 -11.11
N GLN A 143 0.57 -8.72 -12.06
CA GLN A 143 0.82 -8.52 -13.49
C GLN A 143 1.09 -7.05 -13.83
N ILE A 144 0.48 -6.11 -13.12
CA ILE A 144 0.70 -4.67 -13.30
C ILE A 144 2.08 -4.29 -12.75
N VAL A 145 2.40 -4.73 -11.53
CA VAL A 145 3.64 -4.38 -10.84
C VAL A 145 4.88 -5.03 -11.49
N ASP A 146 4.78 -6.29 -11.91
CA ASP A 146 5.88 -7.06 -12.50
C ASP A 146 6.44 -6.40 -13.78
N GLN A 147 5.63 -5.60 -14.49
CA GLN A 147 6.06 -4.90 -15.69
C GLN A 147 7.11 -3.81 -15.42
N VAL A 148 7.19 -3.30 -14.19
CA VAL A 148 8.08 -2.19 -13.80
C VAL A 148 8.89 -2.48 -12.54
N ILE A 149 8.81 -3.70 -12.01
CA ILE A 149 9.39 -4.03 -10.71
C ILE A 149 10.91 -3.82 -10.65
N ASP A 150 11.62 -3.95 -11.77
CA ASP A 150 13.07 -3.74 -11.84
C ASP A 150 13.49 -2.26 -12.03
N ASP A 151 12.53 -1.39 -12.34
CA ASP A 151 12.75 0.05 -12.51
C ASP A 151 12.73 0.81 -11.18
N TYR A 152 12.30 0.17 -10.10
CA TYR A 152 12.16 0.79 -8.79
C TYR A 152 12.94 0.04 -7.70
N ASP A 153 13.44 0.77 -6.71
CA ASP A 153 13.91 0.17 -5.45
C ASP A 153 12.73 -0.22 -4.56
N PHE A 154 11.67 0.59 -4.56
CA PHE A 154 10.47 0.39 -3.76
C PHE A 154 9.20 0.66 -4.58
N ILE A 155 8.19 -0.18 -4.38
CA ILE A 155 6.83 0.06 -4.87
C ILE A 155 5.91 0.03 -3.65
N ILE A 156 5.29 1.16 -3.33
CA ILE A 156 4.43 1.30 -2.15
C ILE A 156 2.98 1.45 -2.59
N MET A 157 2.12 0.54 -2.14
CA MET A 157 0.71 0.50 -2.49
C MET A 157 -0.15 1.03 -1.35
N ASP A 158 -0.93 2.07 -1.63
CA ASP A 158 -1.95 2.58 -0.70
C ASP A 158 -3.25 1.79 -0.88
N CYS A 159 -3.54 0.89 0.05
CA CYS A 159 -4.74 0.06 -0.04
C CYS A 159 -5.95 0.73 0.60
N ALA A 160 -7.13 0.48 0.02
CA ALA A 160 -8.41 0.91 0.58
C ALA A 160 -8.66 0.33 2.00
N PRO A 161 -9.47 0.99 2.85
CA PRO A 161 -9.92 0.38 4.10
C PRO A 161 -10.73 -0.88 3.82
N GLY A 162 -10.48 -1.94 4.60
CA GLY A 162 -11.21 -3.20 4.51
C GLY A 162 -10.41 -4.29 3.80
N TYR A 163 -11.11 -5.21 3.13
CA TYR A 163 -10.55 -6.42 2.54
C TYR A 163 -11.25 -6.77 1.21
N ASN A 164 -11.25 -5.81 0.27
CA ASN A 164 -11.81 -5.97 -1.07
C ASN A 164 -10.80 -6.63 -2.03
N LEU A 165 -11.23 -6.90 -3.28
CA LEU A 165 -10.41 -7.55 -4.31
C LEU A 165 -9.05 -6.87 -4.51
N LEU A 166 -9.01 -5.54 -4.65
CA LEU A 166 -7.75 -4.82 -4.90
C LEU A 166 -6.83 -4.81 -3.68
N THR A 167 -7.37 -4.68 -2.47
CA THR A 167 -6.58 -4.79 -1.24
C THR A 167 -6.00 -6.21 -1.11
N ARG A 168 -6.79 -7.25 -1.38
CA ARG A 168 -6.32 -8.64 -1.37
C ARG A 168 -5.25 -8.89 -2.42
N SER A 169 -5.47 -8.42 -3.64
CA SER A 169 -4.52 -8.55 -4.75
C SER A 169 -3.22 -7.78 -4.50
N GLY A 170 -3.30 -6.56 -3.96
CA GLY A 170 -2.12 -5.79 -3.55
C GLY A 170 -1.32 -6.49 -2.45
N ILE A 171 -1.99 -7.05 -1.44
CA ILE A 171 -1.36 -7.89 -0.42
C ILE A 171 -0.69 -9.11 -1.07
N ALA A 172 -1.38 -9.83 -1.96
CA ALA A 172 -0.82 -10.99 -2.66
C ALA A 172 0.41 -10.67 -3.53
N ALA A 173 0.46 -9.46 -4.11
CA ALA A 173 1.58 -8.99 -4.91
C ALA A 173 2.77 -8.45 -4.08
N SER A 174 2.62 -8.30 -2.76
CA SER A 174 3.61 -7.63 -1.92
C SER A 174 4.61 -8.59 -1.25
N ASN A 175 5.87 -8.15 -1.15
CA ASN A 175 6.85 -8.81 -0.27
C ASN A 175 6.52 -8.55 1.20
N TYR A 176 6.05 -7.34 1.49
CA TYR A 176 5.74 -6.89 2.83
C TYR A 176 4.42 -6.16 2.94
N TYR A 177 3.83 -6.18 4.13
CA TYR A 177 2.76 -5.25 4.48
C TYR A 177 3.11 -4.41 5.71
N LEU A 178 2.72 -3.15 5.65
CA LEU A 178 2.91 -2.14 6.69
C LEU A 178 1.55 -1.80 7.31
N LEU A 179 1.47 -1.86 8.65
CA LEU A 179 0.20 -1.72 9.35
C LEU A 179 0.16 -0.46 10.21
N PRO A 180 -0.41 0.65 9.73
CA PRO A 180 -0.64 1.83 10.55
C PRO A 180 -1.80 1.60 11.51
N ALA A 181 -1.61 1.88 12.80
CA ALA A 181 -2.63 1.70 13.83
C ALA A 181 -2.69 2.90 14.77
N ARG A 182 -3.88 3.16 15.34
CA ARG A 182 -4.02 4.09 16.46
C ARG A 182 -3.85 3.33 17.77
N PRO A 183 -3.27 3.94 18.82
CA PRO A 183 -3.09 3.29 20.12
C PRO A 183 -4.41 3.26 20.92
N GLU A 184 -5.41 2.54 20.41
CA GLU A 184 -6.74 2.35 21.00
C GLU A 184 -7.17 0.87 20.93
N PRO A 185 -7.99 0.35 21.85
CA PRO A 185 -8.32 -1.08 21.90
C PRO A 185 -8.95 -1.64 20.64
N LEU A 186 -9.81 -0.86 19.96
CA LEU A 186 -10.43 -1.30 18.70
C LEU A 186 -9.39 -1.48 17.59
N SER A 187 -8.26 -0.78 17.65
CA SER A 187 -7.17 -0.98 16.69
C SER A 187 -6.48 -2.32 16.89
N LEU A 188 -6.34 -2.82 18.12
CA LEU A 188 -5.78 -4.15 18.39
C LEU A 188 -6.67 -5.26 17.81
N VAL A 189 -7.98 -5.15 17.98
CA VAL A 189 -8.95 -6.06 17.35
C VAL A 189 -8.84 -5.99 15.82
N GLY A 190 -8.72 -4.78 15.25
CA GLY A 190 -8.55 -4.59 13.81
C GLY A 190 -7.28 -5.23 13.26
N ILE A 191 -6.16 -5.12 13.98
CA ILE A 191 -4.89 -5.76 13.60
C ILE A 191 -5.07 -7.29 13.57
N GLN A 192 -5.57 -7.89 14.65
CA GLN A 192 -5.76 -9.35 14.73
C GLN A 192 -6.71 -9.88 13.66
N LEU A 193 -7.78 -9.13 13.34
CA LEU A 193 -8.69 -9.51 12.25
C LEU A 193 -7.99 -9.48 10.89
N LEU A 194 -7.18 -8.46 10.61
CA LEU A 194 -6.41 -8.37 9.38
C LEU A 194 -5.41 -9.53 9.26
N GLU A 195 -4.67 -9.83 10.33
CA GLU A 195 -3.72 -10.95 10.33
C GLU A 195 -4.41 -12.30 10.05
N ARG A 196 -5.58 -12.54 10.63
CA ARG A 196 -6.40 -13.73 10.31
C ARG A 196 -6.81 -13.77 8.84
N ARG A 197 -7.12 -12.62 8.22
CA ARG A 197 -7.48 -12.54 6.80
C ARG A 197 -6.26 -12.82 5.91
N ILE A 198 -5.10 -12.27 6.24
CA ILE A 198 -3.84 -12.54 5.53
C ILE A 198 -3.43 -14.01 5.68
N ALA A 199 -3.60 -14.60 6.87
CA ALA A 199 -3.33 -16.03 7.08
C ALA A 199 -4.21 -16.92 6.18
N LYS A 200 -5.50 -16.60 6.07
CA LYS A 200 -6.43 -17.29 5.14
C LYS A 200 -6.05 -17.10 3.68
N LEU A 201 -5.60 -15.91 3.29
CA LEU A 201 -5.13 -15.66 1.94
C LEU A 201 -3.88 -16.47 1.61
N LYS A 202 -2.94 -16.58 2.55
CA LYS A 202 -1.79 -17.48 2.40
C LYS A 202 -2.23 -18.92 2.24
N GLU A 203 -3.16 -19.38 3.08
CA GLU A 203 -3.72 -20.75 3.04
C GLU A 203 -4.36 -21.07 1.69
N SER A 204 -5.19 -20.17 1.16
CA SER A 204 -5.88 -20.40 -0.12
C SER A 204 -4.95 -20.46 -1.33
N HIS A 205 -3.70 -20.01 -1.20
CA HIS A 205 -2.69 -20.07 -2.26
C HIS A 205 -1.57 -21.09 -2.00
N GLN A 206 -1.63 -21.90 -0.93
CA GLN A 206 -0.61 -22.90 -0.61
C GLN A 206 -0.45 -23.96 -1.70
N ASN A 207 -1.54 -24.34 -2.37
CA ASN A 207 -1.55 -25.41 -3.38
C ASN A 207 -1.15 -24.94 -4.79
N ILE A 208 -0.97 -23.64 -5.01
CA ILE A 208 -0.59 -23.07 -6.32
C ILE A 208 0.88 -22.64 -6.24
N GLU A 209 1.13 -21.52 -5.57
CA GLU A 209 2.46 -21.00 -5.32
C GLU A 209 2.37 -20.18 -4.01
N PRO A 210 3.03 -20.58 -2.93
CA PRO A 210 2.87 -19.93 -1.64
C PRO A 210 3.15 -18.43 -1.68
N LEU A 211 2.28 -17.63 -1.06
CA LEU A 211 2.51 -16.19 -0.92
C LEU A 211 3.60 -15.90 0.11
N ASN A 212 4.71 -15.32 -0.33
CA ASN A 212 5.78 -14.85 0.54
C ASN A 212 5.56 -13.39 0.99
N ILE A 213 4.46 -13.16 1.70
CA ILE A 213 4.15 -11.85 2.29
C ILE A 213 4.45 -11.83 3.79
N ASN A 214 5.20 -10.84 4.26
CA ASN A 214 5.60 -10.72 5.67
C ASN A 214 5.16 -9.39 6.28
N LEU A 215 4.85 -9.40 7.58
CA LEU A 215 4.60 -8.16 8.32
C LEU A 215 5.92 -7.40 8.43
N LEU A 216 6.03 -6.25 7.78
CA LEU A 216 7.20 -5.38 7.98
C LEU A 216 7.16 -4.74 9.36
N GLY A 217 5.96 -4.33 9.78
CA GLY A 217 5.70 -3.93 11.14
C GLY A 217 4.45 -3.09 11.32
N ILE A 218 4.11 -2.87 12.58
CA ILE A 218 3.00 -2.03 13.02
C ILE A 218 3.54 -0.64 13.34
N VAL A 219 2.99 0.38 12.69
CA VAL A 219 3.32 1.80 12.89
C VAL A 219 2.23 2.46 13.70
N PHE A 220 2.55 3.00 14.87
CA PHE A 220 1.58 3.75 15.64
C PHE A 220 1.48 5.19 15.13
N VAL A 221 0.29 5.60 14.68
CA VAL A 221 -0.01 6.95 14.25
C VAL A 221 -0.87 7.69 15.26
N LEU A 222 -0.85 9.02 15.17
CA LEU A 222 -1.60 9.92 16.04
C LEU A 222 -1.35 9.62 17.52
N SER A 223 -0.11 9.27 17.87
CA SER A 223 0.26 9.05 19.26
C SER A 223 0.16 10.39 20.02
N ALA A 224 -0.87 10.53 20.85
CA ALA A 224 -1.08 11.74 21.65
C ALA A 224 -0.13 11.78 22.86
N GLY A 225 0.47 12.94 23.10
CA GLY A 225 1.02 13.29 24.41
C GLY A 225 -0.07 13.89 25.31
N GLY A 226 -0.08 13.58 26.60
CA GLY A 226 -1.00 14.16 27.60
C GLY A 226 -1.90 13.17 28.33
N LEU A 227 -3.04 13.64 28.88
CA LEU A 227 -3.98 12.96 29.80
C LEU A 227 -4.43 11.53 29.42
N MET A 228 -4.19 11.09 28.19
CA MET A 228 -4.42 9.73 27.70
C MET A 228 -3.30 8.73 28.04
N GLY A 229 -2.26 9.15 28.77
CA GLY A 229 -1.06 8.35 29.03
C GLY A 229 -1.30 6.99 29.72
N ARG A 230 -2.28 6.86 30.63
CA ARG A 230 -2.58 5.56 31.27
C ARG A 230 -3.22 4.57 30.31
N TYR A 231 -4.20 5.02 29.52
CA TYR A 231 -4.88 4.19 28.54
C TYR A 231 -3.95 3.80 27.40
N TYR A 232 -3.20 4.77 26.89
CA TYR A 232 -2.14 4.54 25.91
C TYR A 232 -1.14 3.49 26.41
N LYS A 233 -0.63 3.63 27.65
CA LYS A 233 0.29 2.65 28.24
C LYS A 233 -0.33 1.25 28.34
N GLN A 234 -1.62 1.14 28.67
CA GLN A 234 -2.30 -0.15 28.75
C GLN A 234 -2.46 -0.80 27.37
N VAL A 235 -2.86 -0.03 26.35
CA VAL A 235 -2.97 -0.54 24.97
C VAL A 235 -1.60 -0.96 24.44
N MET A 236 -0.58 -0.10 24.60
CA MET A 236 0.78 -0.42 24.15
C MET A 236 1.42 -1.57 24.92
N LYS A 237 1.03 -1.78 26.19
CA LYS A 237 1.44 -2.97 26.93
C LYS A 237 0.87 -4.23 26.27
N ARG A 238 -0.45 -4.27 26.02
CA ARG A 238 -1.08 -5.41 25.33
C ARG A 238 -0.48 -5.67 23.96
N VAL A 239 -0.22 -4.64 23.17
CA VAL A 239 0.47 -4.77 21.88
C VAL A 239 1.85 -5.43 22.07
N ARG A 240 2.63 -5.02 23.07
CA ARG A 240 3.94 -5.63 23.33
C ARG A 240 3.86 -7.05 23.90
N ASP A 241 2.73 -7.41 24.51
CA ASP A 241 2.48 -8.78 24.98
C ASP A 241 2.06 -9.69 23.81
N ASP A 242 1.35 -9.15 22.81
CA ASP A 242 0.82 -9.89 21.65
C ASP A 242 1.78 -9.97 20.44
N TYR A 243 2.72 -9.02 20.30
CA TYR A 243 3.61 -8.90 19.13
C TYR A 243 5.09 -8.84 19.51
N TYR A 244 5.94 -9.43 18.66
CA TYR A 244 7.38 -9.36 18.85
C TYR A 244 7.92 -7.95 18.60
N PRO A 245 9.01 -7.53 19.30
CA PRO A 245 9.63 -6.23 19.06
C PRO A 245 10.03 -5.98 17.60
N SER A 246 10.43 -7.02 16.86
CA SER A 246 10.76 -6.93 15.44
C SER A 246 9.55 -6.55 14.56
N GLN A 247 8.33 -6.89 14.98
CA GLN A 247 7.08 -6.56 14.30
C GLN A 247 6.54 -5.17 14.64
N LEU A 248 7.18 -4.43 15.56
CA LEU A 248 6.76 -3.10 15.95
C LEU A 248 7.75 -2.07 15.45
N PHE A 249 7.25 -0.93 14.97
CA PHE A 249 8.10 0.24 14.77
C PHE A 249 8.31 0.95 16.10
N THR A 250 9.56 1.36 16.33
CA THR A 250 9.99 2.11 17.51
C THR A 250 9.58 3.56 17.39
N ASN A 251 9.65 4.11 16.17
CA ASN A 251 9.19 5.46 15.88
C ASN A 251 7.67 5.47 15.66
N SER A 252 6.99 6.49 16.21
CA SER A 252 5.56 6.73 16.03
C SER A 252 5.32 8.08 15.38
N ILE A 253 4.20 8.22 14.67
CA ILE A 253 3.79 9.51 14.11
C ILE A 253 2.93 10.26 15.16
N PRO A 254 3.39 11.40 15.69
CA PRO A 254 2.62 12.15 16.66
C PRO A 254 1.43 12.86 16.01
N MET A 255 0.48 13.30 16.83
CA MET A 255 -0.59 14.18 16.34
C MET A 255 0.03 15.54 15.96
N ASP A 256 -0.08 15.90 14.68
CA ASP A 256 0.47 17.15 14.15
C ASP A 256 -0.51 17.75 13.13
N VAL A 257 -1.02 18.94 13.43
CA VAL A 257 -1.96 19.67 12.55
C VAL A 257 -1.36 20.01 11.20
N ASN A 258 -0.02 20.09 11.10
CA ASN A 258 0.67 20.38 9.85
C ASN A 258 0.57 19.22 8.86
N VAL A 259 0.44 17.98 9.35
CA VAL A 259 0.23 16.80 8.50
C VAL A 259 -1.14 16.87 7.83
N ALA A 260 -2.18 17.31 8.55
CA ALA A 260 -3.50 17.53 7.96
C ALA A 260 -3.49 18.67 6.94
N LYS A 261 -2.85 19.80 7.26
CA LYS A 261 -2.73 20.94 6.34
C LYS A 261 -2.01 20.61 5.03
N ALA A 262 -1.06 19.67 5.05
CA ALA A 262 -0.34 19.26 3.86
C ALA A 262 -1.25 18.58 2.82
N VAL A 263 -2.29 17.88 3.28
CA VAL A 263 -3.29 17.25 2.40
C VAL A 263 -4.04 18.32 1.58
N ASP A 264 -4.40 19.45 2.20
CA ASP A 264 -5.05 20.57 1.51
C ASP A 264 -4.15 21.25 0.46
N LEU A 265 -2.83 21.04 0.57
CA LEU A 265 -1.82 21.53 -0.38
C LEU A 265 -1.49 20.52 -1.47
N PHE A 266 -2.14 19.36 -1.49
CA PHE A 266 -1.89 18.26 -2.43
C PHE A 266 -0.40 17.89 -2.52
N THR A 267 0.29 17.94 -1.37
CA THR A 267 1.75 17.79 -1.27
C THR A 267 2.09 17.02 0.01
N PRO A 268 3.08 16.12 0.01
CA PRO A 268 3.51 15.41 1.22
C PRO A 268 3.92 16.38 2.35
N ALA A 269 3.61 16.00 3.59
CA ALA A 269 3.90 16.82 4.78
C ALA A 269 5.41 17.09 4.95
N VAL A 270 6.25 16.12 4.58
CA VAL A 270 7.72 16.25 4.61
C VAL A 270 8.27 17.28 3.62
N ILE A 271 7.46 17.71 2.65
CA ILE A 271 7.78 18.78 1.70
C ILE A 271 7.13 20.09 2.11
N ALA A 272 5.82 20.08 2.37
CA ALA A 272 5.08 21.29 2.72
C ALA A 272 5.50 21.86 4.08
N MET A 273 5.83 20.99 5.03
CA MET A 273 6.04 21.32 6.44
C MET A 273 7.28 20.60 7.00
N PRO A 274 8.49 20.78 6.43
CA PRO A 274 9.67 19.93 6.71
C PRO A 274 10.15 20.00 8.16
N ASN A 275 9.93 21.13 8.84
CA ASN A 275 10.36 21.33 10.22
C ASN A 275 9.34 20.88 11.27
N SER A 276 8.15 20.43 10.83
CA SER A 276 7.09 19.95 11.73
C SER A 276 7.52 18.68 12.48
N VAL A 277 6.84 18.39 13.60
CA VAL A 277 7.15 17.20 14.41
C VAL A 277 6.78 15.94 13.63
N GLY A 278 5.65 15.97 12.90
CA GLY A 278 5.22 14.89 12.02
C GLY A 278 6.22 14.59 10.91
N SER A 279 6.73 15.62 10.22
CA SER A 279 7.72 15.44 9.15
C SER A 279 9.02 14.83 9.65
N LYS A 280 9.52 15.29 10.81
CA LYS A 280 10.71 14.69 11.45
C LYS A 280 10.46 13.24 11.85
N ALA A 281 9.24 12.90 12.28
CA ALA A 281 8.87 11.52 12.60
C ALA A 281 8.85 10.62 11.35
N PHE A 282 8.34 11.10 10.22
CA PHE A 282 8.38 10.35 8.95
C PHE A 282 9.81 10.07 8.47
N VAL A 283 10.74 11.01 8.63
CA VAL A 283 12.16 10.78 8.30
C VAL A 283 12.73 9.62 9.12
N LYS A 284 12.57 9.66 10.44
CA LYS A 284 13.05 8.58 11.33
C LYS A 284 12.36 7.24 11.05
N LEU A 285 11.07 7.27 10.76
CA LEU A 285 10.32 6.07 10.41
C LEU A 285 10.81 5.45 9.09
N THR A 286 11.26 6.29 8.15
CA THR A 286 11.84 5.84 6.88
C THR A 286 13.20 5.19 7.09
N GLU A 287 14.05 5.74 7.96
CA GLU A 287 15.32 5.11 8.36
C GLU A 287 15.08 3.72 8.95
N GLU A 288 14.14 3.60 9.88
CA GLU A 288 13.76 2.32 10.49
C GLU A 288 13.15 1.34 9.47
N LEU A 289 12.36 1.83 8.52
CA LEU A 289 11.80 1.01 7.43
C LEU A 289 12.92 0.38 6.59
N ILE A 290 13.92 1.18 6.20
CA ILE A 290 15.07 0.69 5.40
C ILE A 290 15.85 -0.38 6.18
N GLU A 291 16.04 -0.19 7.49
CA GLU A 291 16.73 -1.17 8.35
C GLU A 291 15.94 -2.48 8.44
N LYS A 292 14.64 -2.42 8.73
CA LYS A 292 13.79 -3.61 8.82
C LYS A 292 13.74 -4.40 7.51
N VAL A 293 13.68 -3.71 6.37
CA VAL A 293 13.71 -4.35 5.05
C VAL A 293 15.05 -5.05 4.78
N LYS A 294 16.19 -4.46 5.16
CA LYS A 294 17.51 -5.09 5.03
C LYS A 294 17.64 -6.36 5.86
N VAL A 295 17.16 -6.33 7.10
CA VAL A 295 17.17 -7.49 8.01
C VAL A 295 16.27 -8.60 7.45
N GLY A 296 15.04 -8.26 7.04
CA GLY A 296 14.11 -9.22 6.45
C GLY A 296 14.66 -9.89 5.19
N ASN A 297 15.35 -9.16 4.32
CA ASN A 297 16.01 -9.74 3.14
C ASN A 297 17.15 -10.69 3.52
N THR A 298 17.89 -10.40 4.60
CA THR A 298 18.98 -11.25 5.08
C THR A 298 18.44 -12.56 5.66
N GLU A 299 17.33 -12.50 6.41
CA GLU A 299 16.66 -13.69 6.94
C GLU A 299 16.05 -14.54 5.81
N LEU A 300 15.44 -13.92 4.80
CA LEU A 300 14.92 -14.62 3.61
C LEU A 300 16.02 -15.36 2.83
N MET A 301 17.21 -14.77 2.70
CA MET A 301 18.34 -15.42 2.02
C MET A 301 19.00 -16.53 2.85
N ALA A 302 18.83 -16.55 4.17
CA ALA A 302 19.41 -17.57 5.05
C ALA A 302 18.56 -18.86 5.16
N VAL A 303 17.32 -18.84 4.64
CA VAL A 303 16.36 -19.96 4.68
C VAL A 303 16.33 -20.75 3.36
N HIS A 304 17.13 -20.32 2.37
CA HIS A 304 17.36 -21.02 1.09
C HIS A 304 18.81 -21.53 1.00
#